data_AF-A0A812NRL2-F1
#
_entry.id   AF-A0A812NRL2-F1
#
_cell.length_a   1.000
_cell.length_b   1.000
_cell.length_c   1.000
_cell.angle_alpha   90.00
_cell.angle_beta   90.00
_cell.angle_gamma   90.00
#
_symmetry.space_group_name_H-M   'P 1'
#
loop_
_entity.id
_entity.type
_entity.pdbx_description
1 polymer ?
#
loop_
_entity_poly.entity_id
_entity_poly.type
_entity_poly.pdbx_seq_one_letter_code
_entity_poly.pdbx_strand_id
1 'polypeptide(L)'
;MFMAGQLVQKAKPWATSASWREARCEVLATGVSCLNSNPSVRSTCSGYKAGSMPLSEPPVFPTEMMAVCPGAYWCSKEQETCTCQGEITYATELFTGETYTVPEAEQKYKVVSNGTWLCGTDQSGRPFADPAPYKVKHCWCTPKGILDIVQQHGGGQIEKKKCSEIVTDDFNRFSPRRLQRRDAQRGDGGGVSAPVRKLPAEIFAGEEYDYRYTPWALVTVEDSDYGMDSVTPVRQLRCAYEYGIPLASTQVYKGHAPYDGDVWVVEDIAKRWGREASRTCWVRESTAQACAIALEQPGHLLQSVGGKVDRWLFHLLPALGICLVFTTIVGLQYWRQRQDESDSSSSDQEVPLTR
;
A
#
# COMPACT_ATOMS: atom_id res chain seq x y z
N MET A 1 -2.37 17.28 -7.17
CA MET A 1 -3.18 18.05 -6.19
C MET A 1 -4.50 17.36 -5.81
N PHE A 2 -5.30 16.85 -6.77
CA PHE A 2 -6.60 16.22 -6.48
C PHE A 2 -6.59 15.05 -5.48
N MET A 3 -5.50 14.28 -5.44
CA MET A 3 -5.38 13.13 -4.52
C MET A 3 -5.29 13.53 -3.04
N ALA A 4 -4.63 14.65 -2.72
CA ALA A 4 -4.48 15.09 -1.34
C ALA A 4 -5.82 15.50 -0.73
N GLY A 5 -6.65 16.23 -1.48
CA GLY A 5 -8.00 16.62 -1.04
C GLY A 5 -8.90 15.42 -0.78
N GLN A 6 -8.83 14.38 -1.62
CA GLN A 6 -9.58 13.14 -1.41
C GLN A 6 -9.13 12.40 -0.16
N LEU A 7 -7.82 12.28 0.08
CA LEU A 7 -7.29 11.61 1.27
C LEU A 7 -7.67 12.37 2.55
N VAL A 8 -7.59 13.71 2.56
CA VAL A 8 -8.04 14.52 3.71
C VAL A 8 -9.53 14.28 3.99
N GLN A 9 -10.37 14.23 2.95
CA GLN A 9 -11.80 13.94 3.11
C GLN A 9 -12.05 12.54 3.69
N LYS A 10 -11.31 11.52 3.26
CA LYS A 10 -11.38 10.16 3.80
C LYS A 10 -10.85 10.07 5.24
N ALA A 11 -9.79 10.82 5.55
CA ALA A 11 -9.13 10.79 6.85
C ALA A 11 -9.96 11.47 7.94
N LYS A 12 -10.82 12.45 7.61
CA LYS A 12 -11.69 13.14 8.58
C LYS A 12 -12.60 12.21 9.39
N PRO A 13 -13.47 11.40 8.77
CA PRO A 13 -14.30 10.44 9.50
C PRO A 13 -13.48 9.29 10.08
N TRP A 14 -12.27 9.06 9.57
CA TRP A 14 -11.34 8.06 10.10
C TRP A 14 -10.65 8.50 11.39
N ALA A 15 -10.46 9.81 11.56
CA ALA A 15 -9.78 10.44 12.67
C ALA A 15 -10.67 10.65 13.91
N THR A 16 -11.98 10.39 13.82
CA THR A 16 -12.90 10.61 14.94
C THR A 16 -12.64 9.59 16.03
N SER A 17 -12.04 10.05 17.14
CA SER A 17 -11.66 9.22 18.28
C SER A 17 -12.81 8.41 18.86
N ALA A 18 -14.06 8.90 18.80
CA ALA A 18 -15.23 8.18 19.29
C ALA A 18 -15.51 6.84 18.57
N SER A 19 -14.87 6.59 17.41
CA SER A 19 -14.94 5.31 16.70
C SER A 19 -13.78 4.35 17.00
N TRP A 20 -12.86 4.77 17.89
CA TRP A 20 -11.67 4.03 18.26
C TRP A 20 -11.60 3.88 19.78
N ARG A 21 -11.35 2.67 20.24
CA ARG A 21 -11.06 2.37 21.64
C ARG A 21 -9.57 2.16 21.81
N GLU A 22 -9.00 2.77 22.84
CA GLU A 22 -7.62 2.49 23.23
C GLU A 22 -7.52 1.09 23.83
N ALA A 23 -6.51 0.32 23.41
CA ALA A 23 -6.26 -1.03 23.89
C ALA A 23 -4.76 -1.27 24.04
N ARG A 24 -4.42 -2.38 24.72
CA ARG A 24 -3.04 -2.88 24.79
C ARG A 24 -2.85 -3.96 23.73
N CYS A 25 -1.85 -3.77 22.87
CA CYS A 25 -1.44 -4.73 21.87
C CYS A 25 -0.08 -5.33 22.23
N GLU A 26 0.07 -6.63 21.97
CA GLU A 26 1.36 -7.32 21.97
C GLU A 26 1.77 -7.57 20.51
N VAL A 27 2.95 -7.10 20.11
CA VAL A 27 3.50 -7.20 18.75
C VAL A 27 4.28 -8.50 18.62
N LEU A 28 3.80 -9.37 17.73
CA LEU A 28 4.35 -10.72 17.53
C LEU A 28 5.25 -10.81 16.29
N ALA A 29 4.97 -10.01 15.27
CA ALA A 29 5.80 -9.86 14.07
C ALA A 29 5.48 -8.54 13.38
N THR A 30 6.41 -8.04 12.57
CA THR A 30 6.21 -6.79 11.80
C THR A 30 6.85 -6.90 10.44
N GLY A 31 6.37 -6.09 9.49
CA GLY A 31 6.97 -6.07 8.17
C GLY A 31 6.45 -4.96 7.28
N VAL A 32 6.96 -4.97 6.05
CA VAL A 32 6.54 -4.04 5.00
C VAL A 32 5.90 -4.81 3.86
N SER A 33 4.71 -4.39 3.47
CA SER A 33 4.03 -4.86 2.27
C SER A 33 4.19 -3.83 1.16
N CYS A 34 4.18 -4.28 -0.10
CA CYS A 34 4.25 -3.42 -1.27
C CYS A 34 3.18 -3.76 -2.30
N LEU A 35 2.59 -2.73 -2.90
CA LEU A 35 1.62 -2.83 -3.99
C LEU A 35 2.04 -1.96 -5.18
N ASN A 36 1.90 -2.52 -6.38
CA ASN A 36 1.97 -1.74 -7.61
C ASN A 36 0.66 -0.95 -7.77
N SER A 37 0.75 0.37 -7.88
CA SER A 37 -0.42 1.25 -8.02
C SER A 37 -1.08 1.13 -9.39
N ASN A 38 -0.43 0.50 -10.38
CA ASN A 38 -1.01 0.31 -11.69
C ASN A 38 -2.27 -0.56 -11.57
N PRO A 39 -3.47 0.00 -11.84
CA PRO A 39 -4.73 -0.72 -11.65
C PRO A 39 -4.88 -1.93 -12.58
N SER A 40 -4.12 -2.00 -13.69
CA SER A 40 -4.16 -3.15 -14.59
C SER A 40 -3.34 -4.34 -14.08
N VAL A 41 -2.36 -4.09 -13.20
CA VAL A 41 -1.45 -5.12 -12.69
C VAL A 41 -1.78 -5.47 -11.24
N ARG A 42 -2.17 -4.49 -10.40
CA ARG A 42 -2.51 -4.61 -8.95
C ARG A 42 -1.78 -5.71 -8.17
N SER A 43 -0.53 -5.97 -8.53
CA SER A 43 0.23 -7.05 -7.93
C SER A 43 1.10 -6.52 -6.82
N THR A 44 1.60 -7.44 -6.00
CA THR A 44 2.81 -7.19 -5.25
C THR A 44 3.93 -6.81 -6.21
N CYS A 45 4.71 -5.81 -5.84
CA CYS A 45 5.67 -5.15 -6.70
C CYS A 45 6.65 -6.18 -7.31
N SER A 46 6.57 -6.39 -8.61
CA SER A 46 7.32 -7.44 -9.29
C SER A 46 8.83 -7.15 -9.24
N GLY A 47 9.65 -8.10 -8.77
CA GLY A 47 11.12 -8.00 -8.80
C GLY A 47 11.86 -8.25 -7.49
N TYR A 48 11.21 -8.83 -6.48
CA TYR A 48 11.82 -9.02 -5.18
C TYR A 48 12.87 -10.11 -5.12
N LYS A 49 13.82 -9.94 -4.20
CA LYS A 49 14.73 -11.00 -3.84
C LYS A 49 13.93 -11.99 -2.98
N ALA A 50 14.12 -13.28 -3.24
CA ALA A 50 13.55 -14.30 -2.37
C ALA A 50 13.98 -14.00 -0.93
N GLY A 51 13.00 -13.85 -0.03
CA GLY A 51 13.26 -13.63 1.37
C GLY A 51 13.58 -14.92 2.13
N SER A 52 13.98 -14.78 3.39
CA SER A 52 13.98 -15.85 4.38
C SER A 52 13.44 -15.31 5.70
N MET A 53 12.96 -16.16 6.60
CA MET A 53 12.54 -15.67 7.91
C MET A 53 13.74 -15.04 8.65
N PRO A 54 13.62 -13.81 9.17
CA PRO A 54 14.67 -13.25 10.02
C PRO A 54 14.76 -14.03 11.33
N LEU A 55 15.99 -14.19 11.85
CA LEU A 55 16.25 -14.90 13.12
C LEU A 55 16.02 -14.01 14.37
N SER A 56 15.33 -12.88 14.23
CA SER A 56 15.06 -11.96 15.35
C SER A 56 13.75 -12.31 16.06
N GLU A 57 13.67 -11.99 17.35
CA GLU A 57 12.45 -12.10 18.14
C GLU A 57 12.05 -10.71 18.70
N PRO A 58 10.87 -10.16 18.35
CA PRO A 58 9.93 -10.66 17.35
C PRO A 58 10.49 -10.56 15.91
N PRO A 59 9.99 -11.34 14.94
CA PRO A 59 10.41 -11.25 13.54
C PRO A 59 10.09 -9.89 12.94
N VAL A 60 11.10 -9.23 12.37
CA VAL A 60 10.96 -7.97 11.62
C VAL A 60 11.35 -8.23 10.17
N PHE A 61 10.38 -8.29 9.28
CA PHE A 61 10.63 -8.45 7.83
C PHE A 61 11.11 -7.12 7.26
N PRO A 62 12.40 -7.02 6.86
CA PRO A 62 12.91 -5.81 6.26
C PRO A 62 12.31 -5.63 4.85
N THR A 63 12.49 -4.46 4.26
CA THR A 63 11.84 -4.16 2.98
C THR A 63 12.31 -5.08 1.87
N GLU A 64 13.53 -5.66 1.93
CA GLU A 64 14.03 -6.60 0.93
C GLU A 64 13.20 -7.88 0.81
N MET A 65 12.51 -8.25 1.88
CA MET A 65 11.72 -9.49 1.92
C MET A 65 10.27 -9.24 1.52
N MET A 66 9.77 -8.00 1.60
CA MET A 66 8.37 -7.61 1.40
C MET A 66 7.37 -8.68 1.82
N ALA A 67 7.09 -8.72 3.12
CA ALA A 67 6.13 -9.65 3.68
C ALA A 67 4.74 -9.01 3.74
N VAL A 68 3.72 -9.85 3.62
CA VAL A 68 2.31 -9.51 3.81
C VAL A 68 1.86 -10.11 5.13
N CYS A 69 1.11 -9.36 5.95
CA CYS A 69 0.58 -9.87 7.21
C CYS A 69 -0.19 -11.20 7.01
N PRO A 70 0.10 -12.28 7.77
CA PRO A 70 0.87 -12.31 9.03
C PRO A 70 2.39 -12.52 8.91
N GLY A 71 2.98 -12.47 7.72
CA GLY A 71 4.41 -12.70 7.48
C GLY A 71 4.70 -13.55 6.24
N ALA A 72 3.74 -13.66 5.31
CA ALA A 72 3.93 -14.39 4.08
C ALA A 72 4.71 -13.52 3.09
N TYR A 73 5.86 -13.99 2.62
CA TYR A 73 6.73 -13.24 1.74
C TYR A 73 6.90 -13.94 0.39
N TRP A 74 7.26 -13.17 -0.63
CA TRP A 74 7.48 -13.70 -1.97
C TRP A 74 8.77 -14.54 -2.02
N CYS A 75 8.68 -15.76 -2.54
CA CYS A 75 9.80 -16.70 -2.53
C CYS A 75 10.34 -17.01 -3.92
N SER A 76 9.50 -17.36 -4.88
CA SER A 76 9.93 -17.63 -6.26
C SER A 76 8.80 -17.50 -7.28
N LYS A 77 9.15 -17.45 -8.57
CA LYS A 77 8.16 -17.52 -9.66
C LYS A 77 7.73 -18.96 -9.90
N GLU A 78 6.62 -19.14 -10.61
CA GLU A 78 6.22 -20.44 -11.14
C GLU A 78 7.37 -21.15 -11.86
N GLN A 79 7.53 -22.45 -11.60
CA GLN A 79 8.63 -23.30 -12.08
C GLN A 79 10.03 -22.94 -11.56
N GLU A 80 10.17 -21.95 -10.68
CA GLU A 80 11.42 -21.67 -9.97
C GLU A 80 11.41 -22.28 -8.58
N THR A 81 12.60 -22.57 -8.09
CA THR A 81 12.80 -23.15 -6.77
C THR A 81 12.62 -22.11 -5.66
N CYS A 82 11.74 -22.39 -4.70
CA CYS A 82 11.54 -21.63 -3.47
C CYS A 82 12.21 -22.35 -2.29
N THR A 83 13.02 -21.65 -1.51
CA THR A 83 13.52 -22.16 -0.22
C THR A 83 12.70 -21.58 0.91
N CYS A 84 11.91 -22.43 1.56
CA CYS A 84 10.99 -22.06 2.63
C CYS A 84 10.92 -23.18 3.67
N GLN A 85 11.15 -22.82 4.93
CA GLN A 85 10.84 -23.67 6.08
C GLN A 85 9.53 -23.18 6.69
N GLY A 86 8.41 -23.82 6.33
CA GLY A 86 7.06 -23.36 6.68
C GLY A 86 6.02 -23.86 5.68
N GLU A 87 5.08 -22.99 5.33
CA GLU A 87 4.02 -23.28 4.36
C GLU A 87 4.24 -22.44 3.10
N ILE A 88 4.33 -23.11 1.95
CA ILE A 88 4.36 -22.49 0.63
C ILE A 88 2.94 -22.45 0.09
N THR A 89 2.49 -21.27 -0.33
CA THR A 89 1.23 -21.09 -1.04
C THR A 89 1.49 -20.68 -2.48
N TYR A 90 0.88 -21.40 -3.43
CA TYR A 90 0.93 -21.08 -4.85
C TYR A 90 -0.29 -20.26 -5.26
N ALA A 91 -0.08 -18.97 -5.55
CA ALA A 91 -1.15 -18.02 -5.84
C ALA A 91 -0.68 -16.90 -6.76
N THR A 92 -1.61 -16.24 -7.45
CA THR A 92 -1.29 -15.01 -8.22
C THR A 92 -0.84 -13.91 -7.29
N GLU A 93 -1.57 -13.73 -6.20
CA GLU A 93 -1.36 -12.73 -5.16
C GLU A 93 -1.84 -13.34 -3.85
N LEU A 94 -1.15 -13.05 -2.75
CA LEU A 94 -1.67 -13.33 -1.41
C LEU A 94 -2.43 -12.16 -0.82
N PHE A 95 -2.23 -10.95 -1.35
CA PHE A 95 -2.83 -9.75 -0.80
C PHE A 95 -2.97 -8.64 -1.84
N THR A 96 -4.20 -8.18 -2.00
CA THR A 96 -4.60 -7.14 -2.97
C THR A 96 -4.58 -5.73 -2.38
N GLY A 97 -4.00 -5.56 -1.18
CA GLY A 97 -4.08 -4.30 -0.43
C GLY A 97 -5.28 -4.19 0.49
N GLU A 98 -6.24 -5.11 0.41
CA GLU A 98 -7.49 -5.05 1.17
C GLU A 98 -7.83 -6.41 1.82
N THR A 99 -7.51 -7.51 1.12
CA THR A 99 -7.87 -8.88 1.54
C THR A 99 -6.73 -9.85 1.32
N TYR A 100 -6.59 -10.83 2.22
CA TYR A 100 -5.79 -12.01 1.97
C TYR A 100 -6.60 -12.95 1.07
N THR A 101 -6.10 -13.21 -0.14
CA THR A 101 -6.92 -13.69 -1.27
C THR A 101 -7.04 -15.19 -1.38
N VAL A 102 -6.49 -15.98 -0.46
CA VAL A 102 -6.55 -17.46 -0.54
C VAL A 102 -7.73 -17.97 0.29
N PRO A 103 -8.92 -18.20 -0.31
CA PRO A 103 -10.04 -18.84 0.38
C PRO A 103 -9.68 -20.26 0.83
N GLU A 104 -10.39 -20.77 1.82
CA GLU A 104 -10.10 -22.07 2.43
C GLU A 104 -10.17 -23.25 1.44
N ALA A 105 -10.99 -23.15 0.39
CA ALA A 105 -11.07 -24.13 -0.71
C ALA A 105 -9.77 -24.24 -1.54
N GLU A 106 -8.84 -23.29 -1.37
CA GLU A 106 -7.52 -23.26 -2.01
C GLU A 106 -6.42 -23.89 -1.15
N GLN A 107 -6.74 -24.58 -0.04
CA GLN A 107 -5.80 -25.44 0.68
C GLN A 107 -5.04 -26.40 -0.24
N LYS A 108 -5.65 -26.80 -1.36
CA LYS A 108 -5.01 -27.63 -2.39
C LYS A 108 -3.80 -26.98 -3.08
N TYR A 109 -3.54 -25.69 -2.88
CA TYR A 109 -2.38 -24.96 -3.41
C TYR A 109 -1.33 -24.65 -2.35
N LYS A 110 -1.44 -25.32 -1.19
CA LYS A 110 -0.52 -25.18 -0.07
C LYS A 110 0.31 -26.44 0.10
N VAL A 111 1.58 -26.26 0.40
CA VAL A 111 2.53 -27.32 0.71
C VAL A 111 3.31 -26.93 1.96
N VAL A 112 3.40 -27.85 2.92
CA VAL A 112 4.38 -27.74 4.01
C VAL A 112 5.75 -28.11 3.47
N SER A 113 6.70 -27.20 3.58
CA SER A 113 8.08 -27.39 3.14
C SER A 113 9.05 -27.26 4.32
N ASN A 114 10.04 -28.16 4.37
CA ASN A 114 11.15 -28.09 5.32
C ASN A 114 12.44 -27.58 4.66
N GLY A 115 12.34 -26.96 3.48
CA GLY A 115 13.49 -26.49 2.73
C GLY A 115 13.13 -26.07 1.30
N THR A 116 13.79 -26.69 0.34
CA THR A 116 13.73 -26.31 -1.07
C THR A 116 12.57 -26.99 -1.79
N TRP A 117 11.80 -26.23 -2.56
CA TRP A 117 10.56 -26.66 -3.18
C TRP A 117 10.39 -26.10 -4.60
N LEU A 118 9.88 -26.89 -5.55
CA LEU A 118 9.59 -26.40 -6.89
C LEU A 118 8.26 -25.64 -6.92
N CYS A 119 8.28 -24.37 -7.32
CA CYS A 119 7.06 -23.58 -7.30
C CYS A 119 6.03 -24.06 -8.33
N GLY A 120 4.79 -24.25 -7.87
CA GLY A 120 3.69 -24.74 -8.69
C GLY A 120 3.49 -26.25 -8.63
N THR A 121 4.18 -26.98 -7.75
CA THR A 121 3.96 -28.42 -7.53
C THR A 121 3.41 -28.75 -6.14
N ASP A 122 2.65 -29.85 -6.05
CA ASP A 122 2.12 -30.48 -4.84
C ASP A 122 3.15 -31.37 -4.14
N GLN A 123 2.81 -31.90 -2.95
CA GLN A 123 3.72 -32.73 -2.13
C GLN A 123 4.35 -33.93 -2.87
N SER A 124 3.72 -34.41 -3.95
CA SER A 124 4.22 -35.50 -4.78
C SER A 124 5.13 -35.05 -5.94
N GLY A 125 5.38 -33.75 -6.05
CA GLY A 125 6.12 -33.12 -7.15
C GLY A 125 5.29 -32.94 -8.42
N ARG A 126 3.97 -33.16 -8.37
CA ARG A 126 3.10 -32.98 -9.54
C ARG A 126 2.64 -31.52 -9.63
N PRO A 127 2.51 -30.95 -10.83
CA PRO A 127 1.99 -29.59 -10.97
C PRO A 127 0.60 -29.45 -10.34
N PHE A 128 0.37 -28.34 -9.64
CA PHE A 128 -0.97 -27.95 -9.23
C PHE A 128 -1.86 -27.68 -10.44
N ALA A 129 -3.17 -27.92 -10.30
CA ALA A 129 -4.14 -27.45 -11.29
C ALA A 129 -4.14 -25.91 -11.30
N ASP A 130 -3.98 -25.29 -12.47
CA ASP A 130 -3.82 -23.83 -12.56
C ASP A 130 -4.97 -23.09 -11.82
N PRO A 131 -4.69 -22.40 -10.70
CA PRO A 131 -5.71 -21.68 -9.94
C PRO A 131 -6.28 -20.49 -10.72
N ALA A 132 -5.50 -19.93 -11.64
CA ALA A 132 -5.84 -18.71 -12.35
C ALA A 132 -5.22 -18.74 -13.76
N PRO A 133 -5.90 -19.42 -14.71
CA PRO A 133 -5.46 -19.45 -16.10
C PRO A 133 -5.18 -18.05 -16.62
N TYR A 134 -4.10 -17.90 -17.40
CA TYR A 134 -3.66 -16.65 -18.02
C TYR A 134 -3.12 -15.57 -17.07
N LYS A 135 -3.09 -15.81 -15.75
CA LYS A 135 -2.40 -14.95 -14.80
C LYS A 135 -1.01 -15.51 -14.49
N VAL A 136 -0.12 -14.64 -14.04
CA VAL A 136 1.19 -15.05 -13.50
C VAL A 136 0.99 -15.50 -12.07
N LYS A 137 1.54 -16.66 -11.71
CA LYS A 137 1.47 -17.22 -10.36
C LYS A 137 2.86 -17.21 -9.72
N HIS A 138 2.86 -17.12 -8.40
CA HIS A 138 4.07 -17.05 -7.59
C HIS A 138 3.93 -17.98 -6.38
N CYS A 139 5.08 -18.33 -5.81
CA CYS A 139 5.13 -19.01 -4.53
C CYS A 139 5.45 -18.03 -3.42
N TRP A 140 4.69 -18.19 -2.36
CA TRP A 140 4.75 -17.36 -1.18
C TRP A 140 5.05 -18.24 0.03
N CYS A 141 6.06 -17.87 0.81
CA CYS A 141 6.44 -18.60 2.00
C CYS A 141 5.85 -17.92 3.23
N THR A 142 5.07 -18.66 4.02
CA THR A 142 4.77 -18.30 5.41
C THR A 142 5.71 -19.11 6.30
N PRO A 143 6.69 -18.46 6.96
CA PRO A 143 7.64 -19.17 7.80
C PRO A 143 7.00 -19.99 8.92
N LYS A 144 7.67 -21.08 9.29
CA LYS A 144 7.27 -21.92 10.42
C LYS A 144 7.07 -21.11 11.70
N GLY A 145 7.98 -20.18 12.04
CA GLY A 145 7.81 -19.36 13.24
C GLY A 145 6.56 -18.48 13.23
N ILE A 146 6.12 -17.99 12.07
CA ILE A 146 4.83 -17.29 11.95
C ILE A 146 3.65 -18.25 12.13
N LEU A 147 3.73 -19.45 11.55
CA LEU A 147 2.70 -20.48 11.73
C LEU A 147 2.58 -20.91 13.20
N ASP A 148 3.72 -21.07 13.88
CA ASP A 148 3.80 -21.45 15.29
C ASP A 148 3.17 -20.37 16.19
N ILE A 149 3.46 -19.08 15.93
CA ILE A 149 2.79 -17.93 16.59
C ILE A 149 1.26 -18.01 16.38
N VAL A 150 0.81 -18.18 15.12
CA VAL A 150 -0.63 -18.25 14.82
C VAL A 150 -1.30 -19.42 15.56
N GLN A 151 -0.63 -20.56 15.62
CA GLN A 151 -1.11 -21.75 16.32
C GLN A 151 -1.16 -21.55 17.84
N GLN A 152 -0.13 -20.96 18.43
CA GLN A 152 -0.05 -20.69 19.87
C GLN A 152 -1.15 -19.74 20.34
N HIS A 153 -1.52 -18.76 19.52
CA HIS A 153 -2.55 -17.76 19.85
C HIS A 153 -3.96 -18.19 19.43
N GLY A 154 -4.26 -19.49 19.59
CA GLY A 154 -5.60 -20.05 19.49
C GLY A 154 -5.92 -20.70 18.15
N GLY A 155 -4.99 -20.76 17.20
CA GLY A 155 -5.13 -21.46 15.91
C GLY A 155 -6.32 -21.04 15.04
N GLY A 156 -7.11 -20.07 15.51
CA GLY A 156 -8.26 -19.55 14.81
C GLY A 156 -7.80 -18.97 13.48
N GLN A 157 -8.62 -19.15 12.45
CA GLN A 157 -8.46 -18.37 11.24
C GLN A 157 -8.31 -16.92 11.69
N ILE A 158 -7.16 -16.30 11.44
CA ILE A 158 -7.05 -14.84 11.49
C ILE A 158 -8.27 -14.38 10.68
N GLU A 159 -9.22 -13.66 11.31
CA GLU A 159 -10.47 -13.25 10.67
C GLU A 159 -10.14 -12.18 9.63
N LYS A 160 -9.59 -12.62 8.49
CA LYS A 160 -8.88 -11.75 7.54
C LYS A 160 -9.81 -11.04 6.59
N LYS A 161 -10.96 -11.62 6.27
CA LYS A 161 -11.74 -11.20 5.09
C LYS A 161 -12.87 -10.23 5.46
N LYS A 162 -13.82 -10.68 6.28
CA LYS A 162 -15.07 -9.92 6.48
C LYS A 162 -14.87 -8.62 7.26
N CYS A 163 -14.03 -8.61 8.28
CA CYS A 163 -13.75 -7.39 9.06
C CYS A 163 -12.98 -6.34 8.24
N SER A 164 -11.92 -6.73 7.52
CA SER A 164 -11.12 -5.75 6.76
C SER A 164 -11.91 -5.16 5.60
N GLU A 165 -12.77 -5.95 4.94
CA GLU A 165 -13.67 -5.49 3.88
C GLU A 165 -14.66 -4.44 4.40
N ILE A 166 -15.34 -4.69 5.51
CA ILE A 166 -16.31 -3.73 6.10
C ILE A 166 -15.64 -2.40 6.43
N VAL A 167 -14.47 -2.44 7.07
CA VAL A 167 -13.79 -1.24 7.54
C VAL A 167 -13.13 -0.49 6.36
N THR A 168 -12.69 -1.21 5.33
CA THR A 168 -12.21 -0.62 4.06
C THR A 168 -13.36 0.03 3.29
N ASP A 169 -14.52 -0.62 3.22
CA ASP A 169 -15.72 -0.05 2.61
C ASP A 169 -16.14 1.23 3.33
N ASP A 170 -16.15 1.24 4.66
CA ASP A 170 -16.45 2.44 5.44
C ASP A 170 -15.46 3.58 5.15
N PHE A 171 -14.16 3.30 4.99
CA PHE A 171 -13.18 4.31 4.58
C PHE A 171 -13.47 4.86 3.17
N ASN A 172 -13.91 3.99 2.25
CA ASN A 172 -14.17 4.35 0.86
C ASN A 172 -15.52 5.04 0.64
N ARG A 173 -16.54 4.75 1.46
CA ARG A 173 -17.91 5.34 1.38
C ARG A 173 -17.91 6.86 1.41
N PHE A 174 -16.95 7.48 2.08
CA PHE A 174 -16.83 8.93 2.18
C PHE A 174 -16.08 9.58 1.02
N SER A 175 -15.71 8.81 -0.01
CA SER A 175 -15.33 9.40 -1.29
C SER A 175 -16.58 10.01 -1.92
N PRO A 176 -16.56 11.27 -2.42
CA PRO A 176 -17.64 11.72 -3.27
C PRO A 176 -17.79 10.68 -4.38
N ARG A 177 -18.98 10.07 -4.48
CA ARG A 177 -19.36 9.18 -5.59
C ARG A 177 -19.20 10.01 -6.85
N ARG A 178 -18.00 10.07 -7.41
CA ARG A 178 -17.77 10.42 -8.81
C ARG A 178 -18.66 9.44 -9.53
N LEU A 179 -19.72 9.96 -10.14
CA LEU A 179 -20.66 9.25 -11.01
C LEU A 179 -19.95 8.02 -11.56
N GLN A 180 -20.18 6.86 -10.92
CA GLN A 180 -19.78 5.60 -11.51
C GLN A 180 -20.47 5.65 -12.84
N ARG A 181 -19.65 5.73 -13.89
CA ARG A 181 -20.09 5.75 -15.26
C ARG A 181 -20.98 4.51 -15.41
N ARG A 182 -22.30 4.69 -15.25
CA ARG A 182 -23.28 3.90 -15.99
C ARG A 182 -22.75 3.91 -17.41
N ASP A 183 -22.71 2.75 -18.03
CA ASP A 183 -22.25 2.53 -19.42
C ASP A 183 -20.83 1.94 -19.54
N ALA A 184 -20.69 0.69 -19.06
CA ALA A 184 -19.96 -0.35 -19.80
C ALA A 184 -20.71 -1.69 -19.79
N GLN A 185 -22.04 -1.64 -19.61
CA GLN A 185 -22.95 -2.76 -19.89
C GLN A 185 -23.50 -2.60 -21.32
N ARG A 186 -22.61 -2.63 -22.31
CA ARG A 186 -23.01 -2.75 -23.73
C ARG A 186 -21.82 -3.22 -24.56
N GLY A 187 -21.85 -4.46 -25.00
CA GLY A 187 -20.83 -5.01 -25.89
C GLY A 187 -20.74 -6.53 -25.84
N ASP A 188 -21.85 -7.18 -26.17
CA ASP A 188 -21.89 -8.56 -26.63
C ASP A 188 -21.03 -8.70 -27.91
N GLY A 189 -20.22 -9.76 -28.00
CA GLY A 189 -19.61 -10.18 -29.27
C GLY A 189 -18.08 -10.37 -29.28
N GLY A 190 -17.67 -11.64 -29.36
CA GLY A 190 -16.50 -12.04 -30.15
C GLY A 190 -15.25 -12.43 -29.36
N GLY A 191 -15.21 -13.67 -28.87
CA GLY A 191 -13.99 -14.30 -28.40
C GLY A 191 -13.00 -14.54 -29.54
N VAL A 192 -11.85 -13.86 -29.49
CA VAL A 192 -10.64 -14.25 -30.22
C VAL A 192 -9.52 -14.38 -29.21
N SER A 193 -9.08 -15.62 -28.98
CA SER A 193 -7.97 -15.97 -28.10
C SER A 193 -6.66 -15.45 -28.71
N ALA A 194 -6.13 -14.35 -28.18
CA ALA A 194 -4.83 -13.85 -28.57
C ALA A 194 -3.71 -14.72 -27.94
N PRO A 195 -2.65 -15.05 -28.68
CA PRO A 195 -1.51 -15.79 -28.14
C PRO A 195 -0.77 -14.95 -27.09
N VAL A 196 -0.29 -15.62 -26.04
CA VAL A 196 0.42 -15.04 -24.90
C VAL A 196 1.68 -14.30 -25.37
N ARG A 197 1.58 -12.97 -25.41
CA ARG A 197 2.71 -12.08 -25.67
C ARG A 197 3.53 -12.01 -24.39
N LYS A 198 4.71 -12.66 -24.38
CA LYS A 198 5.76 -12.31 -23.40
C LYS A 198 6.01 -10.81 -23.58
N LEU A 199 5.71 -10.01 -22.56
CA LEU A 199 6.02 -8.57 -22.58
C LEU A 199 7.55 -8.45 -22.70
N PRO A 200 8.07 -7.88 -23.80
CA PRO A 200 9.48 -7.51 -23.85
C PRO A 200 9.77 -6.59 -22.68
N ALA A 201 10.88 -6.82 -21.98
CA ALA A 201 11.33 -5.95 -20.88
C ALA A 201 11.45 -4.46 -21.31
N GLU A 202 11.51 -4.21 -22.61
CA GLU A 202 11.58 -2.89 -23.24
C GLU A 202 10.23 -2.13 -23.29
N ILE A 203 9.07 -2.79 -23.12
CA ILE A 203 7.76 -2.09 -23.07
C ILE A 203 7.57 -1.34 -21.74
N PHE A 204 8.33 -1.68 -20.71
CA PHE A 204 8.27 -1.03 -19.40
C PHE A 204 9.15 0.21 -19.29
N ALA A 205 9.86 0.59 -20.36
CA ALA A 205 10.78 1.72 -20.36
C ALA A 205 10.09 3.11 -20.40
N GLY A 206 8.77 3.19 -20.22
CA GLY A 206 8.04 4.46 -20.24
C GLY A 206 6.75 4.54 -19.42
N GLU A 207 6.29 3.45 -18.81
CA GLU A 207 5.19 3.53 -17.83
C GLU A 207 5.78 3.80 -16.44
N GLU A 208 5.46 4.96 -15.89
CA GLU A 208 5.85 5.32 -14.52
C GLU A 208 5.15 4.36 -13.54
N TYR A 209 5.93 3.47 -12.93
CA TYR A 209 5.44 2.56 -11.90
C TYR A 209 5.40 3.27 -10.56
N ASP A 210 4.19 3.57 -10.10
CA ASP A 210 3.96 4.06 -8.74
C ASP A 210 3.87 2.87 -7.77
N TYR A 211 4.84 2.73 -6.89
CA TYR A 211 4.82 1.75 -5.82
C TYR A 211 4.24 2.34 -4.54
N ARG A 212 3.50 1.53 -3.77
CA ARG A 212 2.95 1.90 -2.47
C ARG A 212 3.42 0.93 -1.41
N TYR A 213 3.87 1.47 -0.29
CA TYR A 213 4.38 0.69 0.82
C TYR A 213 3.43 0.79 2.01
N THR A 214 3.32 -0.28 2.78
CA THR A 214 2.47 -0.29 3.98
C THR A 214 3.12 -1.09 5.08
N PRO A 215 3.40 -0.45 6.24
CA PRO A 215 3.87 -1.17 7.41
C PRO A 215 2.70 -1.94 8.00
N TRP A 216 2.97 -3.15 8.46
CA TRP A 216 2.00 -3.98 9.18
C TRP A 216 2.66 -4.61 10.40
N ALA A 217 1.82 -4.99 11.36
CA ALA A 217 2.20 -5.80 12.50
C ALA A 217 1.19 -6.92 12.70
N LEU A 218 1.66 -8.12 13.04
CA LEU A 218 0.84 -9.17 13.62
C LEU A 218 0.80 -8.93 15.12
N VAL A 219 -0.39 -8.73 15.68
CA VAL A 219 -0.57 -8.39 17.09
C VAL A 219 -1.59 -9.29 17.76
N THR A 220 -1.46 -9.49 19.06
CA THR A 220 -2.60 -9.87 19.90
C THR A 220 -3.16 -8.67 20.63
N VAL A 221 -4.48 -8.54 20.61
CA VAL A 221 -5.21 -7.52 21.36
C VAL A 221 -5.84 -8.16 22.59
N GLU A 222 -5.66 -7.52 23.75
CA GLU A 222 -6.42 -7.86 24.95
C GLU A 222 -7.78 -7.18 24.87
N ASP A 223 -8.85 -7.97 24.71
CA ASP A 223 -10.20 -7.44 24.69
C ASP A 223 -10.71 -7.28 26.13
N SER A 224 -10.73 -6.05 26.63
CA SER A 224 -11.19 -5.77 28.01
C SER A 224 -12.69 -5.90 28.22
N ASP A 225 -13.50 -5.93 27.14
CA ASP A 225 -14.95 -5.67 27.24
C ASP A 225 -15.81 -6.92 27.08
N TYR A 226 -15.21 -8.09 26.82
CA TYR A 226 -15.94 -9.37 26.73
C TYR A 226 -16.27 -9.95 28.11
N GLY A 227 -17.28 -9.34 28.74
CA GLY A 227 -18.09 -9.90 29.82
C GLY A 227 -17.35 -10.07 31.14
N MET A 228 -17.86 -9.42 32.20
CA MET A 228 -17.37 -9.56 33.58
C MET A 228 -17.29 -11.01 34.09
N ASP A 229 -17.82 -11.99 33.36
CA ASP A 229 -17.87 -13.39 33.76
C ASP A 229 -16.77 -14.26 33.12
N SER A 230 -15.97 -13.75 32.18
CA SER A 230 -14.84 -14.51 31.62
C SER A 230 -13.57 -14.30 32.45
N VAL A 231 -13.18 -15.33 33.20
CA VAL A 231 -12.02 -15.30 34.12
C VAL A 231 -10.67 -15.14 33.38
N THR A 232 -10.66 -15.31 32.05
CA THR A 232 -9.45 -15.21 31.22
C THR A 232 -9.69 -14.27 30.05
N PRO A 233 -8.91 -13.18 29.92
CA PRO A 233 -9.02 -12.26 28.80
C PRO A 233 -8.78 -13.01 27.48
N VAL A 234 -9.74 -12.92 26.56
CA VAL A 234 -9.63 -13.54 25.24
C VAL A 234 -8.68 -12.69 24.41
N ARG A 235 -7.50 -13.24 24.10
CA ARG A 235 -6.53 -12.60 23.21
C ARG A 235 -6.91 -12.87 21.76
N GLN A 236 -7.13 -11.81 20.98
CA GLN A 236 -7.46 -11.93 19.57
C GLN A 236 -6.24 -11.64 18.70
N LEU A 237 -5.87 -12.58 17.83
CA LEU A 237 -4.78 -12.41 16.86
C LEU A 237 -5.27 -11.63 15.63
N ARG A 238 -4.56 -10.56 15.26
CA ARG A 238 -4.99 -9.61 14.22
C ARG A 238 -3.81 -8.96 13.50
N CYS A 239 -4.08 -8.50 12.28
CA CYS A 239 -3.18 -7.60 11.57
C CYS A 239 -3.48 -6.15 11.98
N ALA A 240 -2.45 -5.42 12.40
CA ALA A 240 -2.49 -4.01 12.66
C ALA A 240 -1.72 -3.24 11.59
N TYR A 241 -2.16 -2.01 11.33
CA TYR A 241 -1.58 -1.10 10.36
C TYR A 241 -1.39 0.26 11.02
N GLU A 242 -0.65 1.16 10.39
CA GLU A 242 -0.40 2.48 10.96
C GLU A 242 -1.72 3.21 11.26
N TYR A 243 -2.64 3.20 10.29
CA TYR A 243 -3.94 3.86 10.39
C TYR A 243 -5.10 2.86 10.35
N GLY A 244 -4.94 1.68 10.96
CA GLY A 244 -6.05 0.73 11.13
C GLY A 244 -6.27 -0.22 9.97
N ILE A 245 -6.15 0.26 8.73
CA ILE A 245 -6.29 -0.54 7.51
C ILE A 245 -5.14 -0.30 6.54
N PRO A 246 -4.85 -1.28 5.66
CA PRO A 246 -3.81 -1.12 4.67
C PRO A 246 -4.15 -0.01 3.65
N LEU A 247 -5.40 0.14 3.23
CA LEU A 247 -5.78 1.19 2.26
C LEU A 247 -5.55 2.64 2.76
N ALA A 248 -5.67 2.87 4.06
CA ALA A 248 -5.37 4.17 4.67
C ALA A 248 -3.85 4.40 4.75
N SER A 249 -3.09 3.34 5.02
CA SER A 249 -1.62 3.36 5.18
C SER A 249 -0.88 3.45 3.83
N THR A 250 -1.34 2.72 2.81
CA THR A 250 -0.76 2.71 1.45
C THR A 250 -0.77 4.07 0.75
N GLN A 251 -1.61 5.01 1.19
CA GLN A 251 -1.71 6.33 0.55
C GLN A 251 -0.64 7.31 1.02
N VAL A 252 0.07 6.99 2.10
CA VAL A 252 1.06 7.89 2.69
C VAL A 252 2.45 7.72 2.08
N TYR A 253 2.82 6.49 1.71
CA TYR A 253 4.18 6.12 1.31
C TYR A 253 4.26 5.67 -0.13
N LYS A 254 5.15 6.29 -0.91
CA LYS A 254 5.31 6.00 -2.34
C LYS A 254 6.78 5.91 -2.76
N GLY A 255 7.00 5.25 -3.89
CA GLY A 255 8.28 5.23 -4.61
C GLY A 255 8.06 5.02 -6.10
N HIS A 256 9.05 5.40 -6.92
CA HIS A 256 9.00 5.24 -8.39
C HIS A 256 9.65 3.94 -8.86
N ALA A 257 10.37 3.26 -7.96
CA ALA A 257 11.02 1.98 -8.20
C ALA A 257 10.92 1.10 -6.95
N PRO A 258 11.11 -0.23 -7.07
CA PRO A 258 11.33 -1.08 -5.91
C PRO A 258 12.54 -0.55 -5.11
N TYR A 259 12.37 -0.35 -3.80
CA TYR A 259 13.41 0.17 -2.88
C TYR A 259 13.76 1.66 -3.03
N ASP A 260 12.88 2.43 -3.67
CA ASP A 260 13.01 3.88 -3.77
C ASP A 260 11.96 4.63 -2.94
N GLY A 261 12.23 5.90 -2.65
CA GLY A 261 11.31 6.81 -1.97
C GLY A 261 11.07 6.45 -0.50
N ASP A 262 9.79 6.36 -0.13
CA ASP A 262 9.36 6.25 1.27
C ASP A 262 9.51 4.85 1.87
N VAL A 263 9.97 3.86 1.10
CA VAL A 263 10.11 2.46 1.55
C VAL A 263 10.92 2.30 2.83
N TRP A 264 12.01 3.07 2.98
CA TRP A 264 12.88 3.04 4.17
C TRP A 264 12.21 3.65 5.40
N VAL A 265 11.36 4.66 5.20
CA VAL A 265 10.53 5.24 6.28
C VAL A 265 9.56 4.17 6.81
N VAL A 266 8.97 3.40 5.91
CA VAL A 266 8.06 2.30 6.27
C VAL A 266 8.80 1.17 6.99
N GLU A 267 10.04 0.88 6.60
CA GLU A 267 10.90 -0.06 7.30
C GLU A 267 11.20 0.38 8.73
N ASP A 268 11.55 1.66 8.92
CA ASP A 268 11.85 2.22 10.23
C ASP A 268 10.63 2.17 11.15
N ILE A 269 9.42 2.36 10.60
CA ILE A 269 8.16 2.19 11.33
C ILE A 269 7.99 0.73 11.77
N ALA A 270 8.17 -0.24 10.86
CA ALA A 270 8.06 -1.66 11.19
C ALA A 270 9.10 -2.09 12.24
N LYS A 271 10.37 -1.68 12.08
CA LYS A 271 11.44 -1.89 13.06
C LYS A 271 11.10 -1.29 14.42
N ARG A 272 10.57 -0.06 14.45
CA ARG A 272 10.15 0.60 15.69
C ARG A 272 9.05 -0.19 16.39
N TRP A 273 8.07 -0.69 15.65
CA TRP A 273 7.02 -1.55 16.22
C TRP A 273 7.58 -2.87 16.75
N GLY A 274 8.52 -3.50 16.02
CA GLY A 274 9.16 -4.75 16.46
C GLY A 274 10.08 -4.61 17.68
N ARG A 275 10.61 -3.41 17.97
CA ARG A 275 11.41 -3.15 19.18
C ARG A 275 10.58 -3.14 20.47
N GLU A 276 9.28 -2.89 20.38
CA GLU A 276 8.37 -2.77 21.52
C GLU A 276 7.34 -3.90 21.47
N ALA A 277 7.63 -5.00 22.17
CA ALA A 277 6.73 -6.16 22.20
C ALA A 277 5.33 -5.81 22.75
N SER A 278 5.19 -4.76 23.57
CA SER A 278 3.89 -4.30 24.05
C SER A 278 3.74 -2.79 23.85
N ARG A 279 2.60 -2.37 23.29
CA ARG A 279 2.31 -0.97 23.00
C ARG A 279 0.82 -0.64 23.09
N THR A 280 0.51 0.63 23.27
CA THR A 280 -0.84 1.14 23.05
C THR A 280 -1.20 1.03 21.57
N CYS A 281 -2.43 0.62 21.31
CA CYS A 281 -3.03 0.57 19.98
C CYS A 281 -4.48 1.04 20.04
N TRP A 282 -5.08 1.24 18.87
CA TRP A 282 -6.46 1.69 18.76
C TRP A 282 -7.27 0.68 17.97
N VAL A 283 -8.33 0.18 18.59
CA VAL A 283 -9.21 -0.83 18.03
C VAL A 283 -10.48 -0.16 17.57
N ARG A 284 -10.86 -0.42 16.32
CA ARG A 284 -12.17 -0.06 15.80
C ARG A 284 -13.04 -1.30 15.73
N GLU A 285 -14.15 -1.22 16.43
CA GLU A 285 -15.11 -2.31 16.52
C GLU A 285 -16.15 -2.20 15.40
N SER A 286 -16.53 -3.36 14.84
CA SER A 286 -17.73 -3.48 14.02
C SER A 286 -18.55 -4.64 14.56
N THR A 287 -19.82 -4.40 14.88
CA THR A 287 -20.80 -5.43 15.27
C THR A 287 -20.24 -6.47 16.27
N ALA A 288 -19.60 -6.00 17.34
CA ALA A 288 -18.99 -6.77 18.45
C ALA A 288 -17.58 -7.39 18.25
N GLN A 289 -16.87 -7.15 17.15
CA GLN A 289 -15.48 -7.64 16.97
C GLN A 289 -14.50 -6.51 16.63
N ALA A 290 -13.26 -6.64 17.13
CA ALA A 290 -12.12 -5.82 16.73
C ALA A 290 -11.80 -6.03 15.24
N CYS A 291 -12.19 -5.06 14.40
CA CYS A 291 -12.06 -5.19 12.95
C CYS A 291 -10.86 -4.47 12.33
N ALA A 292 -10.42 -3.37 12.92
CA ALA A 292 -9.23 -2.65 12.48
C ALA A 292 -8.41 -2.22 13.68
N ILE A 293 -7.08 -2.34 13.56
CA ILE A 293 -6.15 -1.97 14.62
C ILE A 293 -5.15 -0.97 14.07
N ALA A 294 -5.19 0.23 14.60
CA ALA A 294 -4.22 1.26 14.32
C ALA A 294 -3.09 1.20 15.36
N LEU A 295 -1.85 1.33 14.91
CA LEU A 295 -0.67 1.46 15.77
C LEU A 295 -0.22 2.92 15.96
N GLU A 296 -0.90 3.86 15.30
CA GLU A 296 -0.80 5.30 15.52
C GLU A 296 -2.16 5.89 15.93
N GLN A 297 -2.09 7.00 16.68
CA GLN A 297 -3.27 7.61 17.28
C GLN A 297 -4.26 8.08 16.20
N PRO A 298 -5.59 7.86 16.39
CA PRO A 298 -6.62 8.44 15.54
C PRO A 298 -6.42 9.95 15.40
N GLY A 299 -6.43 10.44 14.16
CA GLY A 299 -6.13 11.83 13.84
C GLY A 299 -4.70 12.10 13.37
N HIS A 300 -3.74 11.21 13.67
CA HIS A 300 -2.38 11.36 13.16
C HIS A 300 -2.33 11.31 11.63
N LEU A 301 -3.22 10.55 10.98
CA LEU A 301 -3.36 10.54 9.52
C LEU A 301 -3.67 11.95 8.96
N LEU A 302 -4.57 12.70 9.59
CA LEU A 302 -4.89 14.06 9.17
C LEU A 302 -3.70 15.00 9.34
N GLN A 303 -2.96 14.86 10.44
CA GLN A 303 -1.76 15.66 10.71
C GLN A 303 -0.66 15.36 9.68
N SER A 304 -0.41 14.08 9.39
CA SER A 304 0.56 13.63 8.40
C SER A 304 0.23 14.18 6.99
N VAL A 305 -1.04 14.13 6.60
CA VAL A 305 -1.49 14.65 5.29
C VAL A 305 -1.48 16.18 5.26
N GLY A 306 -1.90 16.84 6.35
CA GLY A 306 -1.87 18.30 6.48
C GLY A 306 -0.46 18.87 6.43
N GLY A 307 0.48 18.29 7.19
CA GLY A 307 1.87 18.73 7.21
C GLY A 307 2.58 18.62 5.85
N LYS A 308 2.21 17.63 5.02
CA LYS A 308 2.69 17.53 3.62
C LYS A 308 2.15 18.67 2.75
N VAL A 309 0.87 19.04 2.92
CA VAL A 309 0.26 20.15 2.18
C VAL A 309 0.87 21.50 2.59
N ASP A 310 1.06 21.73 3.88
CA ASP A 310 1.62 22.98 4.39
C ASP A 310 3.06 23.17 3.94
N ARG A 311 3.89 22.11 4.01
CA ARG A 311 5.27 22.16 3.50
C ARG A 311 5.31 22.47 2.01
N TRP A 312 4.41 21.89 1.22
CA TRP A 312 4.34 22.17 -0.21
C TRP A 312 3.89 23.62 -0.49
N LEU A 313 2.87 24.11 0.22
CA LEU A 313 2.38 25.49 0.08
C LEU A 313 3.49 26.49 0.44
N PHE A 314 4.25 26.19 1.50
CA PHE A 314 5.38 26.99 1.95
C PHE A 314 6.50 27.09 0.89
N HIS A 315 6.70 26.05 0.06
CA HIS A 315 7.65 26.10 -1.05
C HIS A 315 7.07 26.73 -2.32
N LEU A 316 5.78 26.57 -2.58
CA LEU A 316 5.15 27.09 -3.79
C LEU A 316 4.93 28.61 -3.74
N LEU A 317 4.53 29.16 -2.59
CA LEU A 317 4.34 30.61 -2.43
C LEU A 317 5.58 31.45 -2.78
N PRO A 318 6.80 31.16 -2.28
CA PRO A 318 7.99 31.91 -2.68
C PRO A 318 8.36 31.66 -4.14
N ALA A 319 8.17 30.45 -4.68
CA ALA A 319 8.42 30.18 -6.10
C ALA A 319 7.50 31.02 -7.01
N LEU A 320 6.20 31.12 -6.68
CA LEU A 320 5.27 32.00 -7.38
C LEU A 320 5.65 33.47 -7.22
N GLY A 321 6.07 33.91 -6.03
CA GLY A 321 6.57 35.26 -5.80
C GLY A 321 7.76 35.58 -6.69
N ILE A 322 8.72 34.66 -6.80
CA ILE A 322 9.88 34.78 -7.67
C ILE A 322 9.45 34.86 -9.15
N CYS A 323 8.56 33.97 -9.61
CA CYS A 323 8.06 34.00 -10.98
C CYS A 323 7.35 35.33 -11.31
N LEU A 324 6.52 35.84 -10.39
CA LEU A 324 5.86 37.13 -10.58
C LEU A 324 6.88 38.26 -10.69
N VAL A 325 7.88 38.31 -9.82
CA VAL A 325 8.97 39.30 -9.91
C VAL A 325 9.69 39.22 -11.25
N PHE A 326 10.08 38.03 -11.70
CA PHE A 326 10.73 37.87 -13.01
C PHE A 326 9.85 38.31 -14.18
N THR A 327 8.57 37.93 -14.19
CA THR A 327 7.64 38.38 -15.26
C THR A 327 7.44 39.89 -15.27
N THR A 328 7.41 40.56 -14.10
CA THR A 328 7.34 42.01 -14.04
C THR A 328 8.61 42.69 -14.53
N ILE A 329 9.79 42.16 -14.21
CA ILE A 329 11.08 42.70 -14.69
C ILE A 329 11.18 42.57 -16.21
N VAL A 330 10.88 41.38 -16.75
CA VAL A 330 10.90 41.15 -18.20
C VAL A 330 9.86 42.02 -18.91
N GLY A 331 8.65 42.15 -18.35
CA GLY A 331 7.62 43.04 -18.87
C GLY A 331 8.04 44.51 -18.88
N LEU A 332 8.70 44.98 -17.82
CA LEU A 332 9.24 46.35 -17.74
C LEU A 332 10.37 46.58 -18.73
N GLN A 333 11.27 45.62 -18.91
CA GLN A 333 12.34 45.69 -19.91
C GLN A 333 11.78 45.75 -21.33
N TYR A 334 10.81 44.88 -21.64
CA TYR A 334 10.14 44.87 -22.93
C TYR A 334 9.38 46.18 -23.20
N TRP A 335 8.69 46.71 -22.19
CA TRP A 335 7.99 47.99 -22.31
C TRP A 335 8.95 49.15 -22.58
N ARG A 336 10.10 49.21 -21.88
CA ARG A 336 11.14 50.22 -22.14
C ARG A 336 11.68 50.13 -23.56
N GLN A 337 12.03 48.92 -24.03
CA GLN A 337 12.55 48.72 -25.38
C GLN A 337 11.54 49.21 -26.45
N ARG A 338 10.25 49.00 -26.23
CA ARG A 338 9.20 49.46 -27.14
C ARG A 338 9.02 50.98 -27.13
N GLN A 339 9.25 51.65 -26.01
CA GLN A 339 9.26 53.12 -25.97
C GLN A 339 10.42 53.68 -26.80
N ASP A 340 11.62 53.10 -26.64
CA ASP A 340 12.80 53.53 -27.41
C ASP A 340 12.57 53.37 -28.92
N GLU A 341 11.89 52.29 -29.35
CA GLU A 341 11.50 52.10 -30.76
C GLU A 341 10.48 53.16 -31.24
N SER A 342 9.48 53.50 -30.41
CA SER A 342 8.46 54.50 -30.75
C SER A 342 9.04 55.90 -30.91
N ASP A 343 10.00 56.27 -30.05
CA ASP A 343 10.65 57.58 -30.10
C ASP A 343 11.58 57.69 -31.32
N SER A 344 12.28 56.60 -31.67
CA SER A 344 13.13 56.56 -32.88
C SER A 344 12.35 56.74 -34.19
N SER A 345 11.11 56.25 -34.24
CA SER A 345 10.23 56.38 -35.42
C SER A 345 9.66 57.79 -35.62
N SER A 346 9.70 58.66 -34.60
CA SER A 346 9.14 60.02 -34.70
C SER A 346 10.13 61.04 -35.27
N SER A 347 11.42 60.72 -35.34
CA SER A 347 12.49 61.66 -35.74
C SER A 347 12.70 61.80 -37.25
N ASP A 348 12.15 60.92 -38.09
CA ASP A 348 12.45 60.87 -39.54
C ASP A 348 11.38 61.51 -40.44
N GLN A 349 10.48 62.34 -39.90
CA GLN A 349 9.44 63.01 -40.68
C GLN A 349 9.63 64.54 -40.76
N GLU A 350 10.86 65.00 -40.96
CA GLU A 350 11.06 66.33 -41.58
C GLU A 350 10.84 66.21 -43.09
N VAL A 351 9.62 66.53 -43.52
CA VAL A 351 9.30 66.72 -44.94
C VAL A 351 10.01 67.99 -45.42
N PRO A 352 10.94 67.91 -46.40
CA PRO A 352 11.56 69.11 -46.94
C PRO A 352 10.49 69.92 -47.68
N LEU A 353 10.24 71.14 -47.21
CA LEU A 353 9.47 72.15 -47.95
C LEU A 353 10.26 72.53 -49.21
N THR A 354 9.90 71.91 -50.34
CA THR A 354 10.29 72.38 -51.68
C THR A 354 9.60 73.70 -51.99
N ARG A 355 10.40 74.66 -52.46
CA ARG A 355 9.98 76.00 -52.88
C ARG A 355 9.89 76.09 -54.39
#